data_AF-A0A2V9AEN7-F1
#
_entry.id   AF-A0A2V9AEN7-F1
#
_cell.length_a   1.000
_cell.length_b   1.000
_cell.length_c   1.000
_cell.angle_alpha   90.00
_cell.angle_beta   90.00
_cell.angle_gamma   90.00
#
_symmetry.space_group_name_H-M   'P 1'
#
loop_
_entity.id
_entity.type
_entity.pdbx_description
1 polymer ?
#
loop_
_entity_poly.entity_id
_entity_poly.type
_entity_poly.pdbx_seq_one_letter_code
_entity_poly.pdbx_strand_id
1 'polypeptide(L)'
;MFTHGDLKTEHIWVSPDGLIAMDFVSSRLADPALDVGYFLADWQFRQADLDQAGTDQMYESFLAEYVSRAPKDFLMHIRLYEAVELVKCAVRRVQLFEDDCASRMSALVERAQWVIDDVQRTLVLRARRFSVARSVDTSLAVKRRCLQ
;
A
#
# COMPACT_ATOMS: atom_id res chain seq x y z
N MET A 1 -16.82 -1.77 1.64
CA MET A 1 -16.77 -2.71 2.79
C MET A 1 -16.77 -1.89 4.07
N PHE A 2 -17.16 -2.42 5.22
CA PHE A 2 -16.96 -1.71 6.48
C PHE A 2 -15.46 -1.68 6.80
N THR A 3 -14.93 -0.50 7.11
CA THR A 3 -13.52 -0.27 7.42
C THR A 3 -13.39 0.37 8.79
N HIS A 4 -12.32 0.06 9.50
CA HIS A 4 -11.94 0.71 10.74
C HIS A 4 -11.69 2.21 10.54
N GLY A 5 -11.07 2.58 9.42
CA GLY A 5 -10.84 3.96 9.01
C GLY A 5 -9.60 4.62 9.64
N ASP A 6 -8.98 3.96 10.61
CA ASP A 6 -7.75 4.38 11.30
C ASP A 6 -7.02 3.15 11.88
N LEU A 7 -6.92 2.06 11.10
CA LEU A 7 -6.34 0.81 11.59
C LEU A 7 -4.83 0.97 11.85
N LYS A 8 -4.45 0.87 13.12
CA LYS A 8 -3.07 0.96 13.62
C LYS A 8 -2.80 -0.18 14.59
N THR A 9 -1.54 -0.53 14.79
CA THR A 9 -1.13 -1.57 15.76
C THR A 9 -1.60 -1.29 17.18
N GLU A 10 -1.69 -0.01 17.60
CA GLU A 10 -2.22 0.36 18.93
C GLU A 10 -3.73 0.13 19.09
N HIS A 11 -4.45 -0.04 17.98
CA HIS A 11 -5.89 -0.35 17.97
C HIS A 11 -6.16 -1.86 17.93
N ILE A 12 -5.11 -2.69 17.95
CA ILE A 12 -5.20 -4.15 17.87
C ILE A 12 -4.59 -4.76 19.13
N TRP A 13 -5.38 -5.57 19.83
CA TRP A 13 -4.88 -6.46 20.88
C TRP A 13 -4.81 -7.88 20.38
N VAL A 14 -3.68 -8.53 20.65
CA VAL A 14 -3.41 -9.92 20.28
C VAL A 14 -3.56 -10.80 21.52
N SER A 15 -4.34 -11.86 21.39
CA SER A 15 -4.51 -12.90 22.41
C SER A 15 -4.34 -14.29 21.77
N PRO A 16 -4.12 -15.36 22.56
CA PRO A 16 -4.08 -16.72 22.01
C PRO A 16 -5.34 -17.12 21.23
N ASP A 17 -6.48 -16.54 21.56
CA ASP A 17 -7.79 -16.87 20.96
C ASP A 17 -8.13 -15.99 19.74
N GLY A 18 -7.31 -14.98 19.44
CA GLY A 18 -7.50 -14.11 18.27
C GLY A 18 -7.14 -12.64 18.50
N LEU A 19 -7.63 -11.80 17.58
CA LEU A 19 -7.38 -10.36 17.54
C LEU A 19 -8.64 -9.59 17.97
N ILE A 20 -8.45 -8.59 18.82
CA ILE A 20 -9.48 -7.63 19.21
C ILE A 20 -9.10 -6.27 18.60
N ALA A 21 -10.00 -5.69 17.79
CA ALA A 21 -9.86 -4.32 17.30
C ALA A 21 -10.68 -3.36 18.17
N MET A 22 -10.21 -2.13 18.35
CA MET A 22 -10.84 -1.09 19.18
C MET A 22 -10.72 0.28 18.49
N ASP A 23 -11.37 1.31 19.03
CA ASP A 23 -11.35 2.68 18.48
C ASP A 23 -11.98 2.83 17.08
N PHE A 24 -13.26 2.44 16.98
CA PHE A 24 -14.05 2.50 15.74
C PHE A 24 -14.60 3.90 15.42
N VAL A 25 -14.06 4.99 15.99
CA VAL A 25 -14.60 6.36 15.78
C VAL A 25 -14.49 6.83 14.34
N SER A 26 -13.49 6.34 13.60
CA SER A 26 -13.27 6.66 12.18
C SER A 26 -13.96 5.68 11.23
N SER A 27 -14.70 4.71 11.76
CA SER A 27 -15.21 3.60 10.97
C SER A 27 -16.35 4.00 10.06
N ARG A 28 -16.27 3.51 8.82
CA ARG A 28 -17.21 3.86 7.76
C ARG A 28 -17.17 2.85 6.63
N LEU A 29 -18.16 2.94 5.74
CA LEU A 29 -18.09 2.25 4.45
C LEU A 29 -17.02 2.94 3.60
N ALA A 30 -15.98 2.19 3.25
CA ALA A 30 -14.90 2.67 2.39
C ALA A 30 -14.30 1.51 1.58
N ASP A 31 -13.25 1.85 0.84
CA ASP A 31 -12.36 0.90 0.19
C ASP A 31 -11.60 0.08 1.25
N PRO A 32 -11.73 -1.27 1.27
CA PRO A 32 -11.03 -2.10 2.25
C PRO A 32 -9.50 -2.01 2.18
N ALA A 33 -8.94 -1.53 1.06
CA ALA A 33 -7.51 -1.29 0.95
C ALA A 33 -7.01 -0.19 1.90
N LEU A 34 -7.91 0.68 2.39
CA LEU A 34 -7.59 1.77 3.30
C LEU A 34 -7.00 1.26 4.61
N ASP A 35 -7.67 0.31 5.27
CA ASP A 35 -7.22 -0.21 6.56
C ASP A 35 -5.88 -0.94 6.44
N VAL A 36 -5.67 -1.65 5.33
CA VAL A 36 -4.41 -2.35 5.05
C VAL A 36 -3.28 -1.35 4.82
N GLY A 37 -3.49 -0.34 3.98
CA GLY A 37 -2.48 0.69 3.71
C GLY A 37 -2.10 1.46 4.97
N TYR A 38 -3.08 1.80 5.81
CA TYR A 38 -2.84 2.54 7.06
C TYR A 38 -2.07 1.69 8.07
N PHE A 39 -2.43 0.41 8.20
CA PHE A 39 -1.70 -0.53 9.06
C PHE A 39 -0.23 -0.67 8.64
N LEU A 40 0.03 -0.79 7.33
CA LEU A 40 1.39 -0.90 6.80
C LEU A 40 2.24 0.35 7.07
N ALA A 41 1.65 1.54 6.92
CA ALA A 41 2.34 2.79 7.24
C ALA A 41 2.60 2.93 8.75
N ASP A 42 1.65 2.56 9.62
CA ASP A 42 1.84 2.54 11.07
C ASP A 42 2.95 1.56 11.48
N TRP A 43 2.98 0.38 10.88
CA TRP A 43 4.04 -0.60 11.09
C TRP A 43 5.40 0.00 10.75
N GLN A 44 5.56 0.57 9.55
CA GLN A 44 6.82 1.20 9.14
C GLN A 44 7.23 2.35 10.07
N PHE A 45 6.27 3.17 10.50
CA PHE A 45 6.52 4.26 11.45
C PHE A 45 7.09 3.76 12.79
N ARG A 46 6.60 2.62 13.29
CA ARG A 46 7.06 2.04 14.57
C ARG A 46 8.37 1.28 14.46
N GLN A 47 8.66 0.68 13.31
CA GLN A 47 9.84 -0.16 13.11
C GLN A 47 11.05 0.61 12.56
N ALA A 48 11.04 1.94 12.57
CA ALA A 48 12.12 2.76 12.00
C ALA A 48 13.53 2.42 12.54
N ASP A 49 13.61 1.87 13.76
CA ASP A 49 14.87 1.50 14.43
C ASP A 49 15.18 -0.02 14.41
N LEU A 50 14.33 -0.85 13.79
CA LEU A 50 14.53 -2.31 13.74
C LEU A 50 15.28 -2.76 12.48
N ASP A 51 15.77 -4.01 12.49
CA ASP A 51 16.40 -4.65 11.34
C ASP A 51 15.49 -4.57 10.10
N GLN A 52 15.96 -3.82 9.10
CA GLN A 52 15.24 -3.53 7.88
C GLN A 52 14.96 -4.82 7.08
N ALA A 53 15.88 -5.79 7.09
CA ALA A 53 15.74 -7.01 6.30
C ALA A 53 14.62 -7.92 6.84
N GLY A 54 14.55 -8.12 8.16
CA GLY A 54 13.46 -8.86 8.80
C GLY A 54 12.11 -8.15 8.66
N THR A 55 12.12 -6.81 8.72
CA THR A 55 10.92 -5.98 8.56
C THR A 55 10.33 -6.09 7.15
N ASP A 56 11.19 -6.07 6.12
CA ASP A 56 10.77 -6.19 4.72
C ASP A 56 10.20 -7.58 4.40
N GLN A 57 10.77 -8.65 4.94
CA GLN A 57 10.26 -10.01 4.69
C GLN A 57 8.87 -10.23 5.30
N MET A 58 8.64 -9.71 6.51
CA MET A 58 7.35 -9.83 7.18
C MET A 58 6.29 -8.97 6.48
N TYR A 59 6.68 -7.77 6.05
CA TYR A 59 5.87 -6.86 5.24
C TYR A 59 5.37 -7.54 3.96
N GLU A 60 6.28 -8.11 3.16
CA GLU A 60 5.93 -8.78 1.91
C GLU A 60 5.07 -10.03 2.13
N SER A 61 5.34 -10.78 3.21
CA SER A 61 4.56 -11.98 3.54
C SER A 61 3.11 -11.62 3.91
N PHE A 62 2.93 -10.59 4.75
CA PHE A 62 1.60 -10.09 5.12
C PHE A 62 0.83 -9.59 3.88
N LEU A 63 1.50 -8.79 3.04
CA LEU A 63 0.88 -8.22 1.85
C LEU A 63 0.51 -9.30 0.83
N ALA A 64 1.36 -10.30 0.62
CA ALA A 64 1.09 -11.43 -0.28
C ALA A 64 -0.15 -12.21 0.15
N GLU A 65 -0.31 -12.49 1.45
CA GLU A 65 -1.48 -13.19 1.96
C GLU A 65 -2.76 -12.35 1.72
N TYR A 66 -2.71 -11.06 2.03
CA TYR A 66 -3.87 -10.18 1.90
C TYR A 66 -4.27 -9.96 0.43
N VAL A 67 -3.31 -9.79 -0.48
CA VAL A 67 -3.55 -9.57 -1.91
C VAL A 67 -4.02 -10.85 -2.62
N SER A 68 -3.59 -12.02 -2.16
CA SER A 68 -3.98 -13.32 -2.78
C SER A 68 -5.51 -13.53 -2.82
N ARG A 69 -6.24 -12.87 -1.92
CA ARG A 69 -7.70 -12.97 -1.78
C ARG A 69 -8.45 -11.75 -2.33
N ALA A 70 -7.74 -10.81 -2.94
CA ALA A 70 -8.28 -9.49 -3.23
C ALA A 70 -8.59 -9.24 -4.72
N PRO A 71 -9.50 -8.28 -5.04
CA PRO A 71 -9.82 -7.92 -6.42
C PRO A 71 -8.63 -7.37 -7.21
N LYS A 72 -8.79 -7.31 -8.54
CA LYS A 72 -7.82 -6.61 -9.42
C LYS A 72 -7.62 -5.19 -8.91
N ASP A 73 -6.37 -4.74 -8.95
CA ASP A 73 -5.91 -3.40 -8.53
C ASP A 73 -5.94 -3.11 -7.03
N PHE A 74 -6.35 -4.06 -6.20
CA PHE A 74 -6.36 -3.90 -4.74
C PHE A 74 -4.99 -3.53 -4.16
N LEU A 75 -3.93 -4.18 -4.63
CA LEU A 75 -2.55 -3.83 -4.25
C LEU A 75 -2.23 -2.36 -4.55
N MET A 76 -2.70 -1.82 -5.68
CA MET A 76 -2.46 -0.42 -6.01
C MET A 76 -3.12 0.52 -5.02
N HIS A 77 -4.36 0.22 -4.63
CA HIS A 77 -5.08 1.02 -3.65
C HIS A 77 -4.40 0.95 -2.28
N ILE A 78 -3.94 -0.23 -1.84
CA ILE A 78 -3.18 -0.39 -0.58
C ILE A 78 -1.99 0.56 -0.57
N ARG A 79 -1.19 0.54 -1.64
CA ARG A 79 0.04 1.35 -1.76
C ARG A 79 -0.26 2.86 -1.77
N LEU A 80 -1.36 3.27 -2.40
CA LEU A 80 -1.78 4.67 -2.36
C LEU A 80 -2.21 5.10 -0.95
N TYR A 81 -2.97 4.26 -0.22
CA TYR A 81 -3.35 4.56 1.16
C TYR A 81 -2.18 4.52 2.13
N GLU A 82 -1.21 3.62 1.92
CA GLU A 82 0.07 3.58 2.64
C GLU A 82 0.83 4.89 2.50
N ALA A 83 1.00 5.41 1.27
CA ALA A 83 1.66 6.68 1.03
C ALA A 83 0.94 7.86 1.73
N VAL A 84 -0.40 7.88 1.71
CA VAL A 84 -1.19 8.90 2.42
C VAL A 84 -0.95 8.84 3.93
N GLU A 85 -0.92 7.65 4.51
CA GLU A 85 -0.74 7.49 5.95
C GLU A 85 0.70 7.77 6.39
N LEU A 86 1.71 7.45 5.58
CA LEU A 86 3.10 7.85 5.82
C LEU A 86 3.25 9.37 5.96
N VAL A 87 2.61 10.14 5.05
CA VAL A 87 2.61 11.62 5.13
C VAL A 87 1.88 12.10 6.39
N LYS A 88 0.76 11.47 6.76
CA LYS A 88 0.06 11.81 8.02
C LYS A 88 0.89 11.50 9.24
N CYS A 89 1.59 10.37 9.28
CA CYS A 89 2.51 10.01 10.36
C CYS A 89 3.59 11.09 10.53
N ALA A 90 4.18 11.56 9.42
CA ALA A 90 5.17 12.63 9.46
C ALA A 90 4.65 13.89 10.17
N VAL A 91 3.42 14.30 9.89
CA VAL A 91 2.85 15.54 10.44
C VAL A 91 2.22 15.38 11.83
N ARG A 92 1.65 14.20 12.13
CA ARG A 92 0.79 14.00 13.32
C ARG A 92 1.45 13.21 14.43
N ARG A 93 2.52 12.45 14.14
CA ARG A 93 3.05 11.45 15.06
C ARG A 93 4.54 11.62 15.38
N VAL A 94 5.30 12.29 14.53
CA VAL A 94 6.65 12.73 14.89
C VAL A 94 6.54 13.88 15.89
N GLN A 95 7.25 13.77 17.01
CA GLN A 95 7.19 14.77 18.07
C GLN A 95 8.16 15.91 17.74
N LEU A 96 7.64 17.14 17.64
CA LEU A 96 8.44 18.32 17.27
C LEU A 96 9.56 18.67 18.27
N PHE A 97 9.51 18.10 19.47
CA PHE A 97 10.50 18.32 20.52
C PHE A 97 11.65 17.29 20.52
N GLU A 98 11.61 16.29 19.65
CA GLU A 98 12.71 15.35 19.46
C GLU A 98 13.81 15.96 18.57
N ASP A 99 15.07 15.76 18.94
CA ASP A 99 16.23 16.36 18.25
C ASP A 99 16.34 15.93 16.77
N ASP A 100 15.81 14.77 16.42
CA ASP A 100 15.84 14.19 15.08
C ASP A 100 14.52 14.35 14.30
N CYS A 101 13.56 15.12 14.82
CA CYS A 101 12.22 15.31 14.24
C CYS A 101 12.26 15.59 12.73
N ALA A 102 13.12 16.54 12.30
CA ALA A 102 13.22 16.90 10.88
C ALA A 102 13.67 15.72 10.00
N SER A 103 14.63 14.94 10.48
CA SER A 103 15.12 13.74 9.79
C SER A 103 14.04 12.66 9.74
N ARG A 104 13.32 12.41 10.85
CA ARG A 104 12.23 11.43 10.90
C ARG A 104 11.07 11.80 9.98
N MET A 105 10.65 13.07 9.97
CA MET A 105 9.63 13.58 9.04
C MET A 105 10.07 13.41 7.58
N SER A 106 11.33 13.75 7.27
CA SER A 106 11.87 13.63 5.91
C SER A 106 11.89 12.18 5.45
N ALA A 107 12.35 11.24 6.28
CA ALA A 107 12.38 9.81 5.96
C ALA A 107 10.98 9.26 5.64
N LEU A 108 9.94 9.66 6.38
CA LEU A 108 8.56 9.25 6.11
C LEU A 108 8.02 9.81 4.80
N VAL A 109 8.33 11.08 4.50
CA VAL A 109 7.92 11.73 3.23
C VAL A 109 8.65 11.12 2.03
N GLU A 110 9.96 10.88 2.15
CA GLU A 110 10.77 10.21 1.13
C GLU A 110 10.26 8.79 0.87
N ARG A 111 9.87 8.06 1.92
CA ARG A 111 9.24 6.74 1.79
C ARG A 111 7.91 6.81 1.06
N ALA A 112 7.05 7.78 1.40
CA ALA A 112 5.78 7.98 0.70
C ALA A 112 6.00 8.30 -0.79
N GLN A 113 6.99 9.13 -1.11
CA GLN A 113 7.38 9.44 -2.49
C GLN A 113 7.82 8.17 -3.23
N TRP A 114 8.68 7.35 -2.61
CA TRP A 114 9.13 6.10 -3.21
C TRP A 114 7.97 5.14 -3.52
N VAL A 115 6.99 5.03 -2.62
CA VAL A 115 5.77 4.21 -2.83
C VAL A 115 4.95 4.74 -4.02
N ILE A 116 4.77 6.06 -4.12
CA ILE A 116 4.06 6.70 -5.24
C ILE A 116 4.78 6.43 -6.57
N ASP A 117 6.11 6.59 -6.61
CA ASP A 117 6.92 6.36 -7.81
C ASP A 117 6.86 4.90 -8.26
N ASP A 118 6.82 3.95 -7.32
CA ASP A 118 6.65 2.52 -7.60
C ASP A 118 5.28 2.19 -8.21
N VAL A 119 4.21 2.78 -7.65
CA VAL A 119 2.85 2.66 -8.21
C VAL A 119 2.79 3.24 -9.62
N GLN A 120 3.36 4.43 -9.83
CA GLN A 120 3.41 5.07 -11.15
C GLN A 120 4.16 4.22 -12.18
N ARG A 121 5.33 3.67 -11.81
CA ARG A 121 6.10 2.75 -12.67
C ARG A 121 5.26 1.54 -13.06
N THR A 122 4.55 0.93 -12.10
CA THR A 122 3.67 -0.22 -12.35
C THR A 122 2.53 0.13 -13.31
N LEU A 123 1.92 1.30 -13.17
CA LEU A 123 0.86 1.79 -14.06
C LEU A 123 1.37 2.01 -15.49
N VAL A 124 2.52 2.66 -15.66
CA VAL A 124 3.15 2.88 -16.98
C VAL A 124 3.46 1.54 -17.67
N LEU A 125 4.00 0.57 -16.93
CA LEU A 125 4.29 -0.77 -17.45
C LEU A 125 3.02 -1.49 -17.91
N ARG A 126 1.91 -1.37 -17.17
CA ARG A 126 0.61 -1.93 -17.57
C ARG A 126 0.08 -1.26 -18.84
N ALA A 127 0.08 0.07 -18.91
CA ALA A 127 -0.37 0.81 -20.08
C ALA A 127 0.41 0.41 -21.36
N ARG A 128 1.74 0.24 -21.24
CA ARG A 128 2.59 -0.26 -22.34
C ARG A 128 2.21 -1.68 -22.77
N ARG A 129 1.98 -2.60 -21.83
CA ARG A 129 1.53 -3.97 -22.15
C ARG A 129 0.20 -3.98 -22.92
N PHE A 130 -0.77 -3.16 -22.51
CA PHE A 130 -2.04 -3.04 -23.22
C PHE A 130 -1.88 -2.44 -24.62
N SER A 131 -0.98 -1.48 -24.81
CA SER A 131 -0.66 -0.92 -26.12
C SER A 131 -0.04 -1.96 -27.07
N VAL A 132 0.90 -2.77 -26.57
CA VAL A 132 1.54 -3.83 -27.35
C VAL A 132 0.54 -4.93 -27.73
N ALA A 133 -0.30 -5.37 -26.78
CA ALA A 133 -1.34 -6.38 -27.05
C ALA A 133 -2.31 -5.92 -28.16
N ARG A 134 -2.75 -4.66 -28.14
CA ARG A 134 -3.58 -4.10 -29.23
C ARG A 134 -2.87 -4.11 -30.59
N SER A 135 -1.57 -3.81 -30.62
CA SER A 135 -0.81 -3.76 -31.88
C SER A 135 -0.63 -5.15 -32.51
N VAL A 136 -0.50 -6.20 -31.69
CA VAL A 136 -0.36 -7.59 -32.15
C VAL A 136 -1.68 -8.12 -32.71
N ASP A 137 -2.82 -7.79 -32.08
CA ASP A 137 -4.15 -8.18 -32.57
C ASP A 137 -4.48 -7.54 -33.93
N THR A 138 -4.09 -6.28 -34.16
CA THR A 138 -4.29 -5.63 -35.46
C THR A 138 -3.46 -6.24 -36.59
N SER A 139 -2.29 -6.83 -36.28
CA SER A 139 -1.42 -7.49 -37.28
C SER A 139 -1.96 -8.86 -37.71
N LEU A 140 -2.62 -9.59 -36.81
CA LEU A 140 -3.23 -10.89 -37.11
C LEU A 140 -4.55 -10.77 -37.88
N ALA A 141 -5.29 -9.66 -37.74
CA ALA A 141 -6.53 -9.42 -38.48
C ALA A 141 -6.31 -9.09 -39.98
N VAL A 142 -5.12 -8.61 -40.36
CA VAL A 142 -4.82 -8.19 -41.74
C VAL A 142 -4.42 -9.36 -42.66
N LYS A 143 -4.06 -10.53 -42.12
CA LYS A 143 -3.59 -11.68 -42.94
C LYS A 143 -4.65 -12.69 -43.38
N ARG A 144 -5.95 -12.51 -43.07
CA ARG A 144 -7.02 -13.46 -43.50
C ARG A 144 -7.82 -13.03 -44.73
N ARG A 145 -7.32 -12.09 -45.55
CA ARG A 145 -8.08 -11.55 -46.71
C ARG A 145 -7.37 -11.57 -48.07
N CYS A 146 -6.32 -12.38 -48.21
CA CYS A 146 -5.75 -12.74 -49.52
C CYS A 146 -5.51 -14.25 -49.54
N LEU A 147 -6.52 -15.04 -49.90
CA LEU A 147 -6.45 -16.42 -50.39
C LEU A 147 -7.89 -16.89 -50.66
N GLN A 148 -8.52 -16.32 -51.69
CA GLN A 148 -9.60 -16.94 -52.47
C GLN A 148 -9.50 -16.43 -53.90
#